data_AF-A0A125W389-F1
#
_entry.id   AF-A0A125W389-F1
#
_cell.length_a   1.000
_cell.length_b   1.000
_cell.length_c   1.000
_cell.angle_alpha   90.00
_cell.angle_beta   90.00
_cell.angle_gamma   90.00
#
_symmetry.space_group_name_H-M   'P 1'
#
loop_
_entity.id
_entity.type
_entity.pdbx_description
1 polymer ?
#
loop_
_entity_poly.entity_id
_entity_poly.type
_entity_poly.pdbx_seq_one_letter_code
_entity_poly.pdbx_strand_id
1 'polypeptide(L)'
;MTEVKAMTKFYDVTFQELSGRSVVKTEVASDREPFDVWQDACASYSETELNIQINEDTFVTLNRHFVVRIDVKEVDGPVDKQVRRRDELMNVVNTLSNMGL
;
A
#
# COMPACT_ATOMS: atom_id res chain seq x y z
N MET A 1 13.16 29.67 1.69
CA MET A 1 11.94 28.86 1.52
C MET A 1 12.39 27.42 1.66
N THR A 2 12.18 26.83 2.83
CA THR A 2 12.55 25.43 3.09
C THR A 2 11.52 24.57 2.39
N GLU A 3 11.91 23.82 1.36
CA GLU A 3 11.08 22.76 0.80
C GLU A 3 10.73 21.81 1.96
N VAL A 4 9.47 21.82 2.36
CA VAL A 4 8.92 20.71 3.13
C VAL A 4 8.95 19.54 2.17
N LYS A 5 9.96 18.69 2.29
CA LYS A 5 10.02 17.41 1.57
C LYS A 5 8.67 16.73 1.82
N ALA A 6 7.82 16.67 0.80
CA ALA A 6 6.53 16.01 0.92
C ALA A 6 6.82 14.60 1.44
N MET A 7 6.30 14.26 2.62
CA MET A 7 6.40 12.90 3.11
C MET A 7 5.52 12.06 2.20
N THR A 8 6.15 11.34 1.27
CA THR A 8 5.46 10.40 0.40
C THR A 8 4.63 9.46 1.24
N LYS A 9 3.33 9.46 0.98
CA LYS A 9 2.38 8.58 1.67
C LYS A 9 2.41 7.20 1.03
N PHE A 10 2.04 6.21 1.83
CA PHE A 10 1.96 4.83 1.39
C PHE A 10 0.51 4.37 1.47
N TYR A 11 0.11 3.56 0.50
CA TYR A 11 -1.25 3.07 0.41
C TYR A 11 -1.29 1.60 0.03
N ASP A 12 -2.26 0.88 0.59
CA ASP A 12 -2.70 -0.39 0.06
C ASP A 12 -3.88 -0.13 -0.89
N VAL A 13 -3.78 -0.64 -2.12
CA VAL A 13 -4.80 -0.53 -3.16
C VAL A 13 -5.35 -1.92 -3.47
N THR A 14 -6.67 -2.09 -3.39
CA THR A 14 -7.34 -3.34 -3.75
C THR A 14 -8.26 -3.13 -4.93
N PHE A 15 -8.09 -3.93 -5.97
CA PHE A 15 -8.96 -3.99 -7.14
C PHE A 15 -9.87 -5.20 -7.01
N GLN A 16 -11.19 -5.00 -6.96
CA GLN A 16 -12.16 -6.08 -6.92
C GLN A 16 -12.84 -6.28 -8.28
N GLU A 17 -12.81 -7.50 -8.77
CA GLU A 17 -13.52 -7.90 -9.99
C GLU A 17 -14.90 -8.49 -9.69
N LEU A 18 -15.80 -8.39 -10.67
CA LEU A 18 -17.14 -8.99 -10.63
C LEU A 18 -17.10 -10.52 -10.42
N SER A 19 -16.03 -11.18 -10.84
CA SER A 19 -15.80 -12.62 -10.65
C SER A 19 -15.60 -13.03 -9.19
N GLY A 20 -15.42 -12.07 -8.28
CA GLY A 20 -15.01 -12.29 -6.90
C GLY A 20 -13.50 -12.36 -6.71
N ARG A 21 -12.70 -12.30 -7.80
CA ARG A 21 -11.24 -12.17 -7.72
C ARG A 21 -10.88 -10.76 -7.21
N SER A 22 -9.87 -10.69 -6.34
CA SER A 22 -9.29 -9.42 -5.88
C SER A 22 -7.79 -9.40 -6.09
N VAL A 23 -7.25 -8.27 -6.52
CA VAL A 23 -5.81 -8.00 -6.59
C VAL A 23 -5.48 -6.91 -5.59
N VAL A 24 -4.52 -7.17 -4.71
CA VAL A 24 -4.05 -6.21 -3.71
C VAL A 24 -2.62 -5.82 -4.06
N LYS A 25 -2.36 -4.52 -4.17
CA LYS A 25 -1.02 -3.94 -4.25
C LYS A 25 -0.77 -3.17 -2.95
N THR A 26 0.20 -3.63 -2.16
CA THR A 26 0.53 -3.04 -0.87
C THR A 26 1.66 -2.02 -0.98
N GLU A 27 1.71 -1.09 -0.04
CA GLU A 27 2.81 -0.12 0.12
C GLU A 27 3.09 0.71 -1.16
N VAL A 28 2.04 1.09 -1.87
CA VAL A 28 2.11 1.99 -3.03
C VAL A 28 2.50 3.38 -2.56
N ALA A 29 3.71 3.81 -2.89
CA ALA A 29 4.18 5.16 -2.66
C ALA A 29 3.49 6.13 -3.64
N SER A 30 2.80 7.13 -3.13
CA SER A 30 2.10 8.10 -3.99
C SER A 30 1.99 9.47 -3.33
N ASP A 31 2.20 10.51 -4.13
CA ASP A 31 1.96 11.91 -3.75
C ASP A 31 0.59 12.41 -4.26
N ARG A 32 -0.25 11.51 -4.80
CA ARG A 32 -1.58 11.84 -5.30
C ARG A 32 -2.60 11.92 -4.17
N GLU A 33 -3.73 12.57 -4.49
CA GLU A 33 -4.93 12.48 -3.67
C GLU A 33 -5.42 11.03 -3.57
N PRO A 34 -5.96 10.59 -2.42
CA PRO A 34 -6.33 9.19 -2.18
C PRO A 34 -7.20 8.56 -3.27
N PHE A 35 -8.07 9.34 -3.90
CA PHE A 35 -8.94 8.87 -4.98
C PHE A 35 -8.16 8.44 -6.24
N ASP A 36 -6.99 9.01 -6.50
CA ASP A 36 -6.20 8.79 -7.71
C ASP A 36 -4.99 7.86 -7.50
N VAL A 37 -4.72 7.43 -6.27
CA VAL A 37 -3.57 6.57 -5.92
C VAL A 37 -3.54 5.25 -6.70
N TRP A 38 -4.71 4.72 -7.07
CA TRP A 38 -4.79 3.48 -7.86
C TRP A 38 -4.03 3.56 -9.18
N GLN A 39 -3.84 4.77 -9.73
CA GLN A 39 -3.07 4.98 -10.95
C GLN A 39 -1.59 4.64 -10.75
N ASP A 40 -1.02 4.99 -9.58
CA ASP A 40 0.37 4.68 -9.25
C ASP A 40 0.57 3.21 -8.83
N ALA A 41 -0.52 2.52 -8.48
CA ALA A 41 -0.50 1.06 -8.28
C ALA A 41 -0.41 0.29 -9.61
N CYS A 42 -0.73 0.93 -10.73
CA CYS A 42 -0.65 0.34 -12.06
C CYS A 42 0.71 0.66 -12.72
N ALA A 43 1.33 -0.33 -13.35
CA ALA A 43 2.47 -0.12 -14.24
C ALA A 43 2.02 0.58 -15.54
N SER A 44 0.80 0.29 -16.00
CA SER A 44 0.11 1.04 -17.04
C SER A 44 -1.39 0.83 -16.93
N TYR A 45 -2.18 1.76 -17.47
CA TYR A 45 -3.64 1.64 -17.51
C TYR A 45 -4.20 2.26 -18.79
N SER A 46 -5.35 1.74 -19.22
CA SER A 46 -6.12 2.24 -20.35
C SER A 46 -7.61 2.29 -20.00
N GLU A 47 -8.45 2.57 -20.99
CA GLU A 47 -9.90 2.48 -20.85
C GLU A 47 -10.38 1.03 -20.65
N THR A 48 -9.63 0.05 -21.16
CA THR A 48 -10.02 -1.37 -21.16
C THR A 48 -9.24 -2.22 -20.17
N GLU A 49 -8.02 -1.83 -19.82
CA GLU A 49 -7.10 -2.68 -19.07
C GLU A 49 -6.38 -1.92 -17.95
N LEU A 50 -6.18 -2.61 -16.83
CA LEU A 50 -5.29 -2.18 -15.75
C LEU A 50 -4.15 -3.20 -15.65
N ASN A 51 -2.92 -2.77 -15.89
CA ASN A 51 -1.73 -3.60 -15.76
C ASN A 51 -1.06 -3.31 -14.42
N ILE A 52 -1.14 -4.27 -13.50
CA ILE A 52 -0.62 -4.14 -12.15
C ILE A 52 0.63 -5.00 -12.06
N GLN A 53 1.77 -4.37 -11.80
CA GLN A 53 3.00 -5.10 -11.48
C GLN A 53 2.94 -5.49 -10.01
N ILE A 54 2.91 -6.79 -9.70
CA ILE A 54 2.85 -7.29 -8.32
C ILE A 54 4.26 -7.35 -7.74
N ASN A 55 5.20 -7.94 -8.48
CA ASN A 55 6.62 -8.08 -8.17
C ASN A 55 7.46 -7.75 -9.43
N GLU A 56 8.80 -7.75 -9.31
CA GLU A 56 9.73 -7.33 -10.39
C GLU A 56 9.37 -7.91 -11.77
N ASP A 57 9.09 -9.20 -11.88
CA ASP A 57 8.78 -9.85 -13.17
C ASP A 57 7.35 -10.38 -13.29
N THR A 58 6.44 -10.00 -12.39
CA THR A 58 5.08 -10.54 -12.36
C THR A 58 4.04 -9.44 -12.55
N PHE A 59 3.28 -9.56 -13.64
CA PHE A 59 2.20 -8.63 -13.99
C PHE A 59 0.85 -9.35 -13.96
N VAL A 60 -0.16 -8.64 -13.47
CA VAL A 60 -1.56 -9.04 -13.53
C VAL A 60 -2.30 -7.99 -14.34
N THR A 61 -2.92 -8.42 -15.44
CA THR A 61 -3.81 -7.59 -16.24
C THR A 61 -5.25 -7.85 -15.83
N LEU A 62 -5.97 -6.78 -15.48
CA LEU A 62 -7.39 -6.79 -15.21
C LEU A 62 -8.11 -6.11 -16.37
N ASN A 63 -9.24 -6.69 -16.80
CA ASN A 63 -10.15 -5.96 -17.68
C ASN A 63 -10.91 -4.94 -16.84
N ARG A 64 -10.71 -3.64 -17.12
CA ARG A 64 -11.26 -2.53 -16.36
C ARG A 64 -12.79 -2.57 -16.29
N HIS A 65 -13.45 -3.08 -17.33
CA HIS A 65 -14.90 -3.21 -17.35
C HIS A 65 -15.43 -4.17 -16.27
N PHE A 66 -14.61 -5.13 -15.82
CA PHE A 66 -14.99 -6.06 -14.76
C PHE A 66 -14.53 -5.63 -13.37
N VAL A 67 -13.77 -4.54 -13.25
CA VAL A 67 -13.39 -3.99 -11.95
C VAL A 67 -14.58 -3.22 -11.38
N VAL A 68 -15.20 -3.76 -10.34
CA VAL A 68 -16.43 -3.23 -9.74
C VAL A 68 -16.15 -2.25 -8.61
N ARG A 69 -14.97 -2.34 -7.98
CA ARG A 69 -14.55 -1.46 -6.90
C ARG A 69 -13.03 -1.37 -6.86
N ILE A 70 -12.54 -0.21 -6.42
CA ILE A 70 -11.14 0.00 -6.07
C ILE A 70 -11.13 0.64 -4.68
N ASP A 71 -10.55 -0.06 -3.72
CA ASP A 71 -10.40 0.44 -2.35
C ASP A 71 -8.97 0.94 -2.14
N VAL A 72 -8.81 2.15 -1.58
CA VAL A 72 -7.52 2.75 -1.24
C VAL A 72 -7.46 2.98 0.27
N LYS A 73 -6.39 2.52 0.90
CA LYS A 73 -6.16 2.68 2.34
C LYS A 73 -4.76 3.21 2.60
N GLU A 74 -4.65 4.37 3.24
CA GLU A 74 -3.36 4.89 3.71
C GLU A 74 -2.78 3.97 4.79
N VAL A 75 -1.48 3.67 4.69
CA VAL A 75 -0.74 2.80 5.59
C VAL A 75 0.59 3.44 5.97
N ASP A 76 1.14 2.99 7.09
CA ASP A 76 2.48 3.40 7.50
C ASP A 76 3.52 2.96 6.45
N GLY A 77 4.51 3.81 6.19
CA GLY A 77 5.59 3.49 5.27
C GLY A 77 6.51 2.38 5.80
N PRO A 78 7.37 1.79 4.95
CA PRO A 78 8.27 0.70 5.35
C PRO A 78 9.21 1.08 6.51
N VAL A 79 9.66 2.34 6.54
CA VAL A 79 10.52 2.87 7.62
C VAL A 79 9.74 3.01 8.92
N ASP A 80 8.52 3.56 8.85
CA ASP A 80 7.66 3.76 10.03
C ASP A 80 7.23 2.42 10.64
N LYS A 81 6.97 1.41 9.80
CA LYS A 81 6.71 0.03 10.25
C LYS A 81 7.91 -0.55 11.02
N GLN A 82 9.15 -0.30 10.58
CA GLN A 82 10.34 -0.77 11.30
C GLN A 82 10.51 -0.08 12.64
N VAL A 83 10.29 1.24 12.69
CA VAL A 83 10.35 2.00 13.95
C VAL A 83 9.29 1.51 14.93
N ARG A 84 8.02 1.39 14.50
CA ARG A 84 6.94 0.90 15.36
C ARG A 84 7.19 -0.51 15.88
N ARG A 85 7.66 -1.43 15.04
CA ARG A 85 8.04 -2.80 15.47
C ARG A 85 9.15 -2.78 16.53
N ARG A 86 10.15 -1.90 16.37
CA ARG A 86 11.22 -1.76 17.37
C ARG A 86 10.67 -1.25 18.71
N ASP A 87 9.78 -0.27 18.67
CA ASP A 87 9.16 0.28 19.88
C ASP A 87 8.25 -0.74 20.58
N GLU A 88 7.48 -1.52 19.83
CA GLU A 88 6.68 -2.65 20.35
C GLU A 88 7.58 -3.68 21.07
N LEU A 89 8.69 -4.07 20.46
CA LEU A 89 9.66 -4.97 21.09
C LEU A 89 10.25 -4.38 22.37
N MET A 90 10.61 -3.09 22.36
CA MET A 90 11.13 -2.41 23.56
C MET A 90 10.09 -2.36 24.68
N ASN A 91 8.81 -2.13 24.36
CA ASN A 91 7.72 -2.13 25.34
C ASN A 91 7.51 -3.51 25.96
N VAL A 92 7.59 -4.58 25.16
CA VAL A 92 7.54 -5.96 25.67
C VAL A 92 8.73 -6.24 26.59
N VAL A 93 9.96 -5.88 26.17
CA VAL A 93 11.16 -6.04 27.01
C VAL A 93 11.02 -5.30 28.34
N ASN A 94 10.56 -4.05 28.31
CA ASN A 94 10.34 -3.27 29.54
C ASN A 94 9.28 -3.90 30.44
N THR A 95 8.21 -4.45 29.85
CA THR A 95 7.17 -5.17 30.61
C THR A 95 7.73 -6.42 31.27
N LEU A 96 8.51 -7.22 30.54
CA LEU A 96 9.15 -8.43 31.08
C LEU A 96 10.17 -8.10 32.18
N SER A 97 11.00 -7.07 32.00
CA SER A 97 11.95 -6.60 33.01
C SER A 97 11.24 -6.14 34.29
N ASN A 98 10.07 -5.51 34.17
CA ASN A 98 9.25 -5.10 35.32
C ASN A 98 8.49 -6.26 35.98
N MET A 99 8.41 -7.43 35.33
CA MET A 99 7.81 -8.66 35.88
C MET A 99 8.82 -9.56 36.62
N GLY A 100 10.10 -9.17 36.70
CA GLY A 100 11.08 -9.76 37.63
C GLY A 100 11.56 -11.17 37.27
N LEU A 101 11.87 -11.43 35.99
CA LEU A 101 12.77 -12.53 35.61
C LEU A 101 14.23 -12.05 35.56
#